data_AF-A0A1G2QYR8-F1
#
_entry.id   AF-A0A1G2QYR8-F1
#
_cell.length_a   1.000
_cell.length_b   1.000
_cell.length_c   1.000
_cell.angle_alpha   90.00
_cell.angle_beta   90.00
_cell.angle_gamma   90.00
#
_symmetry.space_group_name_H-M   'P 1'
#
loop_
_entity.id
_entity.type
_entity.pdbx_description
1 polymer ?
#
loop_
_entity_poly.entity_id
_entity_poly.type
_entity_poly.pdbx_seq_one_letter_code
_entity_poly.pdbx_strand_id
1 'polypeptide(L)'
;MTATTQAKPIILIIGIPDQETAKRITEFGKKRGKKYRYAVLHNTEPVSNLDREIFSYFDIKIICDVASDQAIQRSLDPYREELIAVTVPRAEKYIPWLQRIIPHVPNLKTPTVESLAWATSKIQMRERMQDYDKKTLPRIYDCSECECENTQANRRCYWISYDY
;
A
#
# COMPACT_ATOMS: atom_id res chain seq x y z
N MET A 1 -0.62 20.74 32.35
CA MET A 1 -1.59 20.33 31.30
C MET A 1 -1.53 21.38 30.20
N THR A 2 -0.58 21.25 29.27
CA THR A 2 -0.40 22.19 28.16
C THR A 2 -1.45 21.90 27.11
N ALA A 3 -2.27 22.90 26.79
CA ALA A 3 -3.21 22.83 25.68
C ALA A 3 -2.42 22.62 24.38
N THR A 4 -2.43 21.40 23.85
CA THR A 4 -1.87 21.09 22.55
C THR A 4 -2.74 21.78 21.52
N THR A 5 -2.25 22.88 20.94
CA THR A 5 -2.80 23.48 19.73
C THR A 5 -3.04 22.35 18.73
N GLN A 6 -4.31 21.98 18.51
CA GLN A 6 -4.65 20.79 17.72
C GLN A 6 -4.24 21.04 16.26
N ALA A 7 -3.04 20.56 15.92
CA ALA A 7 -2.58 20.50 14.55
C ALA A 7 -3.56 19.64 13.73
N LYS A 8 -3.81 20.05 12.48
CA LYS A 8 -4.78 19.35 11.63
C LYS A 8 -4.26 17.95 11.31
N PRO A 9 -5.07 16.91 11.45
CA PRO A 9 -4.64 15.53 11.20
C PRO A 9 -4.21 15.33 9.74
N ILE A 10 -3.06 14.67 9.56
CA ILE A 10 -2.46 14.36 8.26
C ILE A 10 -2.73 12.90 7.89
N ILE A 11 -3.20 12.69 6.67
CA ILE A 11 -3.28 11.36 6.04
C ILE A 11 -2.14 11.27 5.01
N LEU A 12 -1.24 10.31 5.21
CA LEU A 12 -0.13 10.04 4.29
C LEU A 12 -0.52 9.02 3.23
N ILE A 13 -0.19 9.32 1.99
CA ILE A 13 -0.41 8.48 0.82
C ILE A 13 0.95 8.14 0.23
N ILE A 14 1.28 6.86 0.13
CA ILE A 14 2.57 6.38 -0.35
C ILE A 14 2.47 6.06 -1.83
N GLY A 15 3.17 6.82 -2.66
CA GLY A 15 3.10 6.72 -4.11
C GLY A 15 2.07 7.67 -4.72
N ILE A 16 2.09 7.75 -6.05
CA ILE A 16 1.27 8.69 -6.81
C ILE A 16 -0.03 7.97 -7.23
N PRO A 17 -1.20 8.39 -6.74
CA PRO A 17 -2.48 7.86 -7.20
C PRO A 17 -2.83 8.38 -8.59
N ASP A 18 -3.80 7.77 -9.26
CA ASP A 18 -4.41 8.34 -10.45
C ASP A 18 -5.23 9.62 -10.10
N GLN A 19 -5.48 10.45 -11.11
CA GLN A 19 -6.16 11.74 -10.94
C GLN A 19 -7.59 11.59 -10.35
N GLU A 20 -8.31 10.53 -10.70
CA GLU A 20 -9.66 10.25 -10.18
C GLU A 20 -9.60 9.87 -8.69
N THR A 21 -8.67 8.99 -8.33
CA THR A 21 -8.42 8.63 -6.93
C THR A 21 -7.96 9.84 -6.11
N ALA A 22 -7.07 10.69 -6.64
CA ALA A 22 -6.65 11.91 -5.95
C ALA A 22 -7.83 12.85 -5.63
N LYS A 23 -8.74 13.05 -6.60
CA LYS A 23 -9.99 13.81 -6.39
C LYS A 23 -10.87 13.17 -5.31
N ARG A 24 -11.07 11.86 -5.37
CA ARG A 24 -11.88 11.14 -4.37
C ARG A 24 -11.30 11.20 -2.96
N ILE A 25 -9.99 11.11 -2.83
CA ILE A 25 -9.29 11.22 -1.55
C ILE A 25 -9.50 12.59 -0.94
N THR A 26 -9.33 13.67 -1.72
CA THR A 26 -9.51 15.04 -1.23
C THR A 26 -10.97 15.37 -0.90
N GLU A 27 -11.92 14.76 -1.60
CA GLU A 27 -13.35 14.85 -1.29
C GLU A 27 -13.76 14.08 -0.03
N PHE A 28 -13.02 13.04 0.36
CA PHE A 28 -13.36 12.18 1.49
C PHE A 28 -13.51 12.96 2.79
N GLY A 29 -12.59 13.91 3.05
CA GLY A 29 -12.67 14.79 4.22
C GLY A 29 -13.91 15.68 4.20
N LYS A 30 -14.20 16.28 3.03
CA LYS A 30 -15.36 17.16 2.83
C LYS A 30 -16.67 16.43 3.11
N LYS A 31 -16.83 15.20 2.59
CA LYS A 31 -18.04 14.37 2.78
C LYS A 31 -18.30 14.03 4.25
N ARG A 32 -17.25 13.89 5.06
CA ARG A 32 -17.35 13.58 6.49
C ARG A 32 -17.35 14.80 7.41
N GLY A 33 -17.33 16.02 6.85
CA GLY A 33 -17.27 17.26 7.62
C GLY A 33 -15.96 17.43 8.41
N LYS A 34 -14.92 16.65 8.09
CA LYS A 34 -13.62 16.70 8.78
C LYS A 34 -12.56 17.32 7.88
N LYS A 35 -11.78 18.24 8.44
CA LYS A 35 -10.67 18.89 7.74
C LYS A 35 -9.40 18.08 7.94
N TYR A 36 -9.06 17.26 6.95
CA TYR A 36 -7.77 16.57 6.88
C TYR A 36 -6.79 17.36 6.01
N ARG A 37 -5.51 17.23 6.31
CA ARG A 37 -4.43 17.57 5.37
C ARG A 37 -3.97 16.28 4.71
N TYR A 38 -3.73 16.32 3.40
CA TYR A 38 -3.26 15.15 2.67
C TYR A 38 -1.81 15.32 2.28
N ALA A 39 -0.99 14.35 2.67
CA ALA A 39 0.42 14.27 2.32
C ALA A 39 0.63 13.14 1.31
N VAL A 40 1.48 13.39 0.32
CA VAL A 40 1.91 12.37 -0.65
C VAL A 40 3.42 12.15 -0.52
N LEU A 41 3.83 10.90 -0.39
CA LEU A 41 5.22 10.49 -0.36
C LEU A 41 5.58 9.85 -1.70
N HIS A 42 6.62 10.39 -2.35
CA HIS A 42 7.14 9.88 -3.61
C HIS A 42 8.64 9.60 -3.50
N ASN A 43 9.10 8.61 -4.25
CA ASN A 43 10.52 8.29 -4.35
C ASN A 43 11.29 9.41 -5.07
N THR A 44 12.62 9.39 -5.07
CA THR A 44 13.46 10.39 -5.77
C THR A 44 13.36 10.32 -7.31
N GLU A 45 12.56 9.40 -7.85
CA GLU A 45 12.38 9.21 -9.29
C GLU A 45 11.82 10.45 -10.00
N PRO A 46 12.24 10.70 -11.26
CA PRO A 46 11.79 11.84 -12.03
C PRO A 46 10.28 11.79 -12.20
N VAL A 47 9.64 12.93 -11.95
CA VAL A 47 8.18 13.04 -11.92
C VAL A 47 7.66 13.59 -13.24
N SER A 48 6.68 12.92 -13.85
CA SER A 48 6.09 13.36 -15.12
C SER A 48 5.25 14.63 -14.95
N ASN A 49 4.86 15.27 -16.06
CA ASN A 49 3.98 16.44 -16.01
C ASN A 49 2.60 16.11 -15.43
N LEU A 50 2.08 14.91 -15.71
CA LEU A 50 0.81 14.42 -15.17
C LEU A 50 0.88 14.29 -13.64
N ASP A 51 1.98 13.73 -13.14
CA ASP A 51 2.18 13.55 -11.70
C ASP A 51 2.28 14.90 -10.97
N ARG A 52 2.84 15.93 -11.60
CA ARG A 52 2.87 17.29 -11.04
C ARG A 52 1.46 17.87 -10.88
N GLU A 53 0.58 17.61 -11.83
CA GLU A 53 -0.83 17.98 -11.72
C GLU A 53 -1.49 17.24 -10.55
N ILE A 54 -1.21 15.94 -10.40
CA ILE A 54 -1.73 15.12 -9.30
C ILE A 54 -1.23 15.64 -7.94
N PHE A 55 0.03 16.07 -7.85
CA PHE A 55 0.56 16.68 -6.63
C PHE A 55 -0.15 17.96 -6.21
N SER A 56 -0.76 18.70 -7.13
CA SER A 56 -1.50 19.92 -6.80
C SER A 56 -2.77 19.65 -5.96
N TYR A 57 -3.27 18.42 -5.94
CA TYR A 57 -4.39 18.00 -5.09
C TYR A 57 -3.99 17.78 -3.62
N PHE A 58 -2.70 17.67 -3.33
CA PHE A 58 -2.18 17.36 -1.99
C PHE A 58 -1.56 18.59 -1.33
N ASP A 59 -1.77 18.74 -0.02
CA ASP A 59 -1.27 19.89 0.74
C ASP A 59 0.24 19.80 1.00
N ILE A 60 0.76 18.57 1.10
CA ILE A 60 2.15 18.31 1.48
C ILE A 60 2.74 17.30 0.50
N LYS A 61 3.91 17.65 -0.06
CA LYS A 61 4.70 16.77 -0.90
C LYS A 61 5.98 16.37 -0.16
N ILE A 62 6.16 15.07 0.05
CA ILE A 62 7.36 14.49 0.64
C ILE A 62 8.09 13.73 -0.46
N ILE A 63 9.29 14.19 -0.80
CA ILE A 63 10.18 13.46 -1.71
C ILE A 63 11.26 12.84 -0.82
N CYS A 64 11.33 11.51 -0.84
CA CYS A 64 12.25 10.76 0.01
C CYS A 64 12.78 9.57 -0.77
N ASP A 65 14.06 9.27 -0.61
CA ASP A 65 14.60 7.99 -1.05
C ASP A 65 14.07 6.87 -0.14
N VAL A 66 13.18 6.04 -0.68
CA VAL A 66 12.58 4.91 0.04
C VAL A 66 13.60 3.77 0.23
N ALA A 67 14.75 3.84 -0.45
CA ALA A 67 15.84 2.88 -0.26
C ALA A 67 16.60 3.09 1.07
N SER A 68 16.52 4.27 1.66
CA SER A 68 17.31 4.67 2.84
C SER A 68 16.44 4.93 4.06
N ASP A 69 16.57 4.07 5.08
CA ASP A 69 15.80 4.17 6.33
C ASP A 69 16.05 5.51 7.06
N GLN A 70 17.26 6.05 6.96
CA GLN A 70 17.59 7.37 7.53
C GLN A 70 16.86 8.50 6.81
N ALA A 71 16.71 8.41 5.48
CA ALA A 71 15.98 9.41 4.71
C ALA A 71 14.49 9.37 5.06
N ILE A 72 13.94 8.16 5.20
CA ILE A 72 12.54 7.96 5.61
C ILE A 72 12.30 8.57 6.98
N GLN A 73 13.14 8.25 7.97
CA GLN A 73 13.02 8.81 9.32
C GLN A 73 13.06 10.34 9.32
N ARG A 74 14.07 10.94 8.68
CA ARG A 74 14.24 12.40 8.61
C ARG A 74 13.07 13.11 7.93
N SER A 75 12.50 12.49 6.90
CA SER A 75 11.38 13.08 6.15
C SER A 75 10.05 13.00 6.90
N LEU A 76 9.87 11.99 7.76
CA LEU A 76 8.65 11.77 8.52
C LEU A 76 8.67 12.39 9.93
N ASP A 77 9.85 12.61 10.50
CA ASP A 77 10.01 13.20 11.84
C ASP A 77 9.21 14.50 12.06
N PRO A 78 9.15 15.47 11.12
CA PRO A 78 8.38 16.71 11.32
C PRO A 78 6.86 16.49 11.43
N TYR A 79 6.35 15.38 10.88
CA TYR A 79 4.91 15.12 10.79
C TYR A 79 4.45 14.01 11.72
N ARG A 80 5.38 13.36 12.44
CA ARG A 80 5.15 12.12 13.20
C ARG A 80 3.96 12.18 14.16
N GLU A 81 3.76 13.30 14.84
CA GLU A 81 2.67 13.51 15.80
C GLU A 81 1.34 13.94 15.14
N GLU A 82 1.39 14.47 13.92
CA GLU A 82 0.21 14.92 13.15
C GLU A 82 -0.37 13.81 12.27
N LEU A 83 0.41 12.78 11.97
CA LEU A 83 0.00 11.63 11.18
C LEU A 83 -1.07 10.83 11.93
N ILE A 84 -2.20 10.56 11.26
CA ILE A 84 -3.28 9.73 11.80
C ILE A 84 -3.44 8.40 11.06
N ALA A 85 -3.02 8.36 9.80
CA ALA A 85 -3.18 7.22 8.92
C ALA A 85 -2.15 7.27 7.80
N VAL A 86 -1.70 6.08 7.41
CA VAL A 86 -0.85 5.86 6.25
C VAL A 86 -1.57 4.88 5.35
N THR A 87 -1.65 5.22 4.07
CA THR A 87 -2.34 4.43 3.05
C THR A 87 -1.53 4.37 1.78
N VAL A 88 -1.76 3.32 0.99
CA VAL A 88 -1.25 3.20 -0.37
C VAL A 88 -2.41 3.42 -1.36
N PRO A 89 -2.15 4.05 -2.52
CA PRO A 89 -3.07 4.06 -3.65
C PRO A 89 -3.45 2.64 -4.09
N ARG A 90 -4.42 2.53 -5.01
CA ARG A 90 -4.91 1.27 -5.60
C ARG A 90 -3.85 0.62 -6.54
N ALA A 91 -2.62 0.47 -6.06
CA ALA A 91 -1.52 -0.10 -6.80
C ALA A 91 -0.61 -0.89 -5.84
N GLU A 92 -0.58 -2.21 -6.02
CA GLU A 92 0.21 -3.13 -5.18
C GLU A 92 1.72 -2.86 -5.28
N LYS A 93 2.17 -2.20 -6.34
CA LYS A 93 3.57 -1.79 -6.53
C LYS A 93 4.14 -0.93 -5.39
N TYR A 94 3.29 -0.25 -4.61
CA TYR A 94 3.71 0.58 -3.49
C TYR A 94 3.67 -0.14 -2.13
N ILE A 95 3.18 -1.38 -2.07
CA ILE A 95 3.18 -2.17 -0.83
C ILE A 95 4.59 -2.40 -0.27
N PRO A 96 5.63 -2.69 -1.09
CA PRO A 96 7.00 -2.78 -0.58
C PRO A 96 7.49 -1.49 0.07
N TRP A 97 7.06 -0.32 -0.42
CA TRP A 97 7.42 0.95 0.20
C TRP A 97 6.72 1.13 1.54
N LEU A 98 5.44 0.76 1.63
CA LEU A 98 4.70 0.76 2.88
C LEU A 98 5.36 -0.15 3.94
N GLN A 99 5.80 -1.35 3.54
CA GLN A 99 6.54 -2.27 4.44
C GLN A 99 7.76 -1.60 5.08
N ARG A 100 8.50 -0.81 4.30
CA ARG A 100 9.67 -0.08 4.80
C ARG A 100 9.30 1.13 5.66
N ILE A 101 8.18 1.77 5.39
CA ILE A 101 7.75 2.97 6.13
C ILE A 101 7.15 2.61 7.49
N ILE A 102 6.43 1.49 7.60
CA ILE A 102 5.72 1.08 8.83
C ILE A 102 6.59 1.13 10.10
N PRO A 103 7.83 0.61 10.13
CA PRO A 103 8.72 0.69 11.28
C PRO A 103 9.00 2.12 11.77
N HIS A 104 8.95 3.10 10.87
CA HIS A 104 9.22 4.51 11.17
C HIS A 104 7.98 5.27 11.70
N VAL A 105 6.80 4.66 11.66
CA VAL A 105 5.53 5.25 12.11
C VAL A 105 4.80 4.37 13.15
N PRO A 106 5.43 4.05 14.29
CA PRO A 106 4.88 3.08 15.26
C PRO A 106 3.62 3.57 15.98
N ASN A 107 3.31 4.87 15.92
CA ASN A 107 2.14 5.46 16.60
C ASN A 107 0.83 5.20 15.83
N LEU A 108 0.89 4.61 14.64
CA LEU A 108 -0.25 4.42 13.76
C LEU A 108 -0.79 3.00 13.81
N LYS A 109 -2.11 2.87 13.65
CA LYS A 109 -2.77 1.58 13.43
C LYS A 109 -2.56 1.15 11.98
N THR A 110 -1.44 0.49 11.70
CA THR A 110 -1.10 -0.06 10.40
C THR A 110 -1.05 -1.59 10.46
N PRO A 111 -1.24 -2.28 9.32
CA PRO A 111 -0.92 -3.71 9.25
C PRO A 111 0.57 -3.92 9.52
N THR A 112 0.93 -5.10 10.04
CA THR A 112 2.33 -5.44 10.25
C THR A 112 3.04 -5.67 8.91
N VAL A 113 4.38 -5.54 8.91
CA VAL A 113 5.21 -5.81 7.74
C VAL A 113 5.01 -7.24 7.23
N GLU A 114 4.93 -8.20 8.15
CA GLU A 114 4.68 -9.61 7.82
C GLU A 114 3.30 -9.81 7.20
N SER A 115 2.25 -9.17 7.76
CA SER A 115 0.90 -9.24 7.20
C SER A 115 0.85 -8.74 5.75
N LEU A 116 1.59 -7.67 5.44
CA LEU A 116 1.71 -7.17 4.07
C LEU A 116 2.47 -8.14 3.16
N ALA A 117 3.51 -8.80 3.67
CA ALA A 117 4.27 -9.78 2.89
C ALA A 117 3.39 -10.97 2.51
N TRP A 118 2.61 -11.48 3.46
CA TRP A 118 1.66 -12.57 3.22
C TRP A 118 0.56 -12.15 2.25
N ALA A 119 0.03 -10.92 2.34
CA ALA A 119 -1.00 -10.44 1.44
C ALA A 119 -0.50 -10.27 -0.01
N THR A 120 0.79 -9.98 -0.19
CA THR A 120 1.39 -9.76 -1.52
C THR A 120 1.72 -11.08 -2.22
N SER A 121 2.14 -12.11 -1.48
CA SER A 121 2.47 -13.42 -2.04
C SER A 121 1.29 -14.40 -1.93
N LYS A 122 0.76 -14.84 -3.08
CA LYS A 122 -0.30 -15.87 -3.12
C LYS A 122 0.12 -17.17 -2.43
N ILE A 123 1.40 -17.54 -2.49
CA ILE A 123 1.92 -18.77 -1.87
C ILE A 123 1.85 -18.62 -0.35
N GLN A 124 2.45 -17.56 0.20
CA GLN A 124 2.46 -17.31 1.64
C GLN A 124 1.04 -17.10 2.19
N MET A 125 0.19 -16.37 1.47
CA MET A 125 -1.21 -16.20 1.82
C MET A 125 -1.91 -17.55 1.97
N ARG A 126 -1.69 -18.46 1.02
CA ARG A 126 -2.30 -19.80 1.03
C ARG A 126 -1.75 -20.66 2.15
N GLU A 127 -0.44 -20.69 2.38
CA GLU A 127 0.17 -21.41 3.51
C GLU A 127 -0.49 -20.98 4.83
N ARG A 128 -0.61 -19.67 5.06
CA ARG A 128 -1.26 -19.13 6.26
C ARG A 128 -2.74 -19.48 6.35
N MET A 129 -3.46 -19.46 5.23
CA MET A 129 -4.86 -19.88 5.20
C MET A 129 -5.01 -21.40 5.42
N GLN A 130 -4.06 -22.23 4.95
CA GLN A 130 -4.05 -23.67 5.20
C GLN A 130 -3.80 -23.99 6.67
N ASP A 131 -2.88 -23.26 7.30
CA ASP A 131 -2.60 -23.38 8.74
C ASP A 131 -3.82 -23.00 9.59
N TYR A 132 -4.58 -21.99 9.16
CA TYR A 132 -5.78 -21.54 9.85
C TYR A 132 -6.98 -22.49 9.63
N ASP A 133 -7.41 -22.68 8.37
CA ASP A 133 -8.47 -23.63 8.01
C ASP A 133 -8.37 -24.05 6.54
N LYS A 134 -7.94 -25.30 6.33
CA LYS A 134 -7.82 -25.92 5.00
C LYS A 134 -9.12 -25.96 4.19
N LYS A 135 -10.30 -25.90 4.84
CA LYS A 135 -11.60 -25.95 4.14
C LYS A 135 -11.94 -24.65 3.42
N THR A 136 -11.36 -23.53 3.85
CA THR A 136 -11.61 -22.21 3.25
C THR A 136 -10.92 -22.03 1.89
N LEU A 137 -9.92 -22.87 1.60
CA LEU A 137 -9.12 -22.76 0.40
C LEU A 137 -9.64 -23.63 -0.74
N PRO A 138 -9.71 -23.08 -1.97
CA PRO A 138 -9.93 -23.90 -3.14
C PRO A 138 -8.73 -24.84 -3.34
N ARG A 139 -9.01 -26.08 -3.76
CA ARG A 139 -7.95 -27.02 -4.16
C ARG A 139 -7.26 -26.49 -5.41
N ILE A 140 -5.95 -26.39 -5.36
CA ILE A 140 -5.12 -25.96 -6.50
C ILE A 140 -4.08 -27.05 -6.73
N TYR A 141 -3.87 -27.33 -8.01
CA TYR A 141 -2.84 -28.23 -8.49
C TYR A 141 -1.75 -27.35 -9.08
N ASP A 142 -0.51 -27.53 -8.64
CA ASP A 142 0.65 -26.92 -9.30
C ASP A 142 0.92 -27.73 -10.57
N CYS A 143 0.75 -27.12 -11.74
CA CYS A 143 0.96 -27.77 -13.02
C CYS A 143 2.37 -27.47 -13.53
N SER A 144 3.40 -27.86 -12.78
CA SER A 144 4.78 -27.81 -13.26
C SER A 144 5.15 -29.04 -14.11
N GLU A 145 4.40 -30.15 -13.98
CA GLU A 145 4.67 -31.43 -14.66
C GLU A 145 3.42 -32.01 -15.36
N CYS A 146 2.51 -31.16 -15.82
CA CYS A 146 1.34 -31.61 -16.56
C CYS A 146 1.75 -31.95 -18.00
N GLU A 147 2.22 -33.17 -18.26
CA GLU A 147 2.20 -33.76 -19.61
C GLU A 147 0.74 -33.75 -20.05
N CYS A 148 0.40 -32.85 -20.97
CA CYS A 148 -0.95 -32.77 -21.54
C CYS A 148 -1.14 -33.91 -22.54
N GLU A 149 -1.23 -35.14 -22.03
CA GLU A 149 -1.73 -36.26 -22.81
C GLU A 149 -3.23 -36.06 -23.02
N ASN A 150 -3.53 -35.74 -24.27
CA ASN A 150 -4.80 -35.53 -24.92
C ASN A 150 -5.90 -36.50 -24.43
N THR A 151 -6.54 -36.21 -23.30
CA THR A 151 -7.73 -36.93 -22.85
C THR A 151 -8.79 -35.97 -22.36
N GLN A 152 -9.93 -36.07 -23.02
CA GLN A 152 -11.17 -35.39 -22.72
C GLN A 152 -11.59 -35.65 -21.25
N ALA A 153 -11.17 -34.79 -20.34
CA ALA A 153 -11.69 -34.80 -18.98
C ALA A 153 -11.91 -33.35 -18.50
N ASN A 154 -13.18 -33.02 -18.46
CA ASN A 154 -13.81 -31.79 -18.00
C ASN A 154 -13.41 -31.40 -16.56
N ARG A 155 -12.18 -30.90 -16.36
CA ARG A 155 -11.77 -30.19 -15.14
C ARG A 155 -11.03 -28.93 -15.56
N ARG A 156 -11.62 -27.77 -15.23
CA ARG A 156 -11.02 -26.44 -15.44
C ARG A 156 -9.66 -26.37 -14.74
N CYS A 157 -8.59 -26.64 -15.48
CA CYS A 157 -7.25 -26.22 -15.11
C CYS A 157 -7.21 -24.69 -15.23
N TYR A 158 -7.17 -24.01 -14.10
CA TYR A 158 -6.93 -22.57 -14.07
C TYR A 158 -5.42 -22.36 -14.25
N TRP A 159 -5.05 -21.82 -15.41
CA TRP A 159 -3.69 -21.44 -15.76
C TRP A 159 -3.13 -20.45 -14.73
N ILE A 160 -1.92 -20.71 -14.24
CA ILE A 160 -1.11 -19.73 -13.52
C ILE A 160 0.09 -19.47 -14.41
N SER A 161 0.13 -18.30 -15.07
CA SER A 161 1.34 -17.82 -15.74
C SER A 161 2.29 -17.27 -14.66
N TYR A 162 3.49 -17.82 -14.59
CA TYR A 162 4.60 -17.24 -13.86
C TYR A 162 5.35 -16.32 -14.82
N ASP A 163 5.11 -15.01 -14.75
CA ASP A 163 6.00 -14.03 -15.35
C ASP A 163 7.13 -13.79 -14.33
N TYR A 164 8.30 -14.36 -14.62
CA TYR A 164 9.56 -14.15 -13.89
C TYR A 164 10.16 -12.78 -14.20
#